data_AF-U6KKV4-F1
#
_entry.id   AF-U6KKV4-F1
#
_cell.length_a   1.000
_cell.length_b   1.000
_cell.length_c   1.000
_cell.angle_alpha   90.00
_cell.angle_beta   90.00
_cell.angle_gamma   90.00
#
_symmetry.space_group_name_H-M   'P 1'
#
loop_
_entity.id
_entity.type
_entity.pdbx_description
1 polymer ?
#
loop_
_entity_poly.entity_id
_entity_poly.type
_entity_poly.pdbx_seq_one_letter_code
_entity_poly.pdbx_strand_id
1 'polypeptide(L)'
;MAALKLFSLGSASAFLMANAVHQTAKQTSLASDGTSPTYTVKLGEDHVCLDEINAARQAAGLEHFKTESGAELAWPPVTLEDDEQHNAAWNPVCEALTGEESADVAKSANANGFKTGTYAYIALESATADCAAAVSHWKDAASNFTTIPPAKNNQTTLYDKQQNISFVAMYNPLEDAAADCRVVTCTRSAATQSPGVGGVGALSAGEGKTGYALLCMTTPEALTAEAAPFK
;
A
#
# COMPACT_ATOMS: atom_id res chain seq x y z
N MET A 1 -66.28 11.65 -62.05
CA MET A 1 -64.85 11.98 -61.91
C MET A 1 -64.19 10.78 -61.23
N ALA A 2 -63.66 9.84 -62.02
CA ALA A 2 -62.21 9.58 -62.20
C ALA A 2 -61.57 9.01 -60.92
N ALA A 3 -61.59 7.69 -60.71
CA ALA A 3 -60.63 6.68 -61.20
C ALA A 3 -59.21 6.87 -60.64
N LEU A 4 -58.78 5.99 -59.74
CA LEU A 4 -57.35 5.77 -59.48
C LEU A 4 -57.09 4.27 -59.36
N LYS A 5 -56.33 3.74 -60.32
CA LYS A 5 -55.80 2.38 -60.37
C LYS A 5 -54.40 2.35 -59.74
N LEU A 6 -54.12 1.20 -59.13
CA LEU A 6 -52.87 0.74 -58.54
C LEU A 6 -51.71 0.69 -59.55
N PHE A 7 -50.50 1.03 -59.10
CA PHE A 7 -49.27 0.34 -59.51
C PHE A 7 -48.30 0.20 -58.33
N SER A 8 -47.86 -1.04 -58.16
CA SER A 8 -46.83 -1.56 -57.25
C SER A 8 -45.43 -1.29 -57.82
N LEU A 9 -44.45 -0.98 -56.97
CA LEU A 9 -43.02 -1.32 -57.14
C LEU A 9 -42.23 -0.86 -55.90
N GLY A 10 -41.49 -1.78 -55.29
CA GLY A 10 -40.62 -1.53 -54.13
C GLY A 10 -40.42 -2.81 -53.31
N SER A 11 -39.65 -3.77 -53.82
CA SER A 11 -38.22 -3.95 -53.54
C SER A 11 -37.98 -4.68 -52.21
N ALA A 12 -37.40 -5.86 -52.32
CA ALA A 12 -37.17 -6.82 -51.24
C ALA A 12 -36.06 -6.34 -50.29
N SER A 13 -36.37 -6.27 -49.00
CA SER A 13 -35.36 -6.25 -47.94
C SER A 13 -35.28 -7.64 -47.34
N ALA A 14 -34.15 -8.32 -47.58
CA ALA A 14 -33.79 -9.55 -46.89
C ALA A 14 -33.51 -9.23 -45.42
N PHE A 15 -34.34 -9.76 -44.52
CA PHE A 15 -34.02 -9.84 -43.10
C PHE A 15 -33.02 -10.99 -42.89
N LEU A 16 -31.74 -10.66 -42.72
CA LEU A 16 -30.79 -11.57 -42.08
C LEU A 16 -31.02 -11.50 -40.57
N MET A 17 -31.74 -12.48 -40.02
CA MET A 17 -31.70 -12.80 -38.60
C MET A 17 -30.43 -13.60 -38.33
N ALA A 18 -29.49 -13.03 -37.56
CA ALA A 18 -28.43 -13.78 -36.92
C ALA A 18 -28.67 -13.77 -35.42
N ASN A 19 -28.80 -14.99 -34.87
CA ASN A 19 -29.10 -15.31 -33.49
C ASN A 19 -28.20 -14.56 -32.50
N ALA A 20 -28.84 -13.94 -31.51
CA ALA A 20 -28.19 -13.58 -30.25
C ALA A 20 -27.88 -14.87 -29.48
N VAL A 21 -26.62 -15.32 -29.56
CA VAL A 21 -26.04 -16.19 -28.55
C VAL A 21 -25.55 -15.29 -27.43
N HIS A 22 -26.14 -15.46 -26.24
CA HIS A 22 -25.64 -14.92 -24.98
C HIS A 22 -24.21 -15.45 -24.75
N GLN A 23 -23.21 -14.65 -25.11
CA GLN A 23 -21.87 -14.72 -24.56
C GLN A 23 -21.52 -13.35 -24.00
N THR A 24 -21.46 -13.28 -22.68
CA THR A 24 -20.97 -12.14 -21.91
C THR A 24 -19.51 -11.92 -22.29
N ALA A 25 -19.27 -11.03 -23.25
CA ALA A 25 -17.93 -10.62 -23.64
C ALA A 25 -17.26 -9.96 -22.43
N LYS A 26 -16.23 -10.63 -21.91
CA LYS A 26 -15.19 -10.04 -21.06
C LYS A 26 -14.85 -8.68 -21.66
N GLN A 27 -15.17 -7.62 -20.92
CA GLN A 27 -14.82 -6.25 -21.26
C GLN A 27 -13.29 -6.19 -21.18
N THR A 28 -12.64 -6.41 -22.32
CA THR A 28 -11.21 -6.16 -22.53
C THR A 28 -11.00 -4.68 -22.22
N SER A 29 -10.50 -4.40 -21.01
CA SER A 29 -10.00 -3.09 -20.65
C SER A 29 -9.00 -2.69 -21.73
N LEU A 30 -9.35 -1.65 -22.50
CA LEU A 30 -8.42 -0.96 -23.37
C LEU A 30 -7.20 -0.63 -22.51
N ALA A 31 -6.06 -1.22 -22.86
CA ALA A 31 -4.78 -0.84 -22.29
C ALA A 31 -4.59 0.64 -22.63
N SER A 32 -4.84 1.49 -21.64
CA SER A 32 -4.30 2.84 -21.63
C SER A 32 -2.78 2.62 -21.64
N ASP A 33 -2.10 3.15 -22.65
CA ASP A 33 -0.64 3.40 -22.61
C ASP A 33 -0.37 4.45 -21.52
N GLY A 34 -0.63 4.05 -20.28
CA GLY A 34 -0.49 4.88 -19.10
C GLY A 34 0.91 4.72 -18.58
N THR A 35 1.71 5.78 -18.66
CA THR A 35 2.92 5.92 -17.85
C THR A 35 2.61 5.50 -16.41
N SER A 36 3.46 4.63 -15.84
CA SER A 36 3.38 4.24 -14.43
C SER A 36 3.23 5.47 -13.54
N PRO A 37 2.42 5.42 -12.47
CA PRO A 37 2.25 6.58 -11.59
C PRO A 37 3.58 6.97 -10.95
N THR A 38 3.84 8.27 -10.86
CA THR A 38 4.96 8.81 -10.10
C THR A 38 4.47 9.30 -8.74
N TYR A 39 5.33 9.17 -7.72
CA TYR A 39 5.00 9.51 -6.34
C TYR A 39 6.00 10.52 -5.78
N THR A 40 5.49 11.52 -5.05
CA THR A 40 6.29 12.33 -4.13
C THR A 40 6.20 11.72 -2.74
N VAL A 41 7.34 11.50 -2.11
CA VAL A 41 7.44 10.93 -0.76
C VAL A 41 7.94 12.00 0.20
N LYS A 42 7.33 12.10 1.37
CA LYS A 42 7.84 12.89 2.50
C LYS A 42 7.92 12.01 3.73
N LEU A 43 9.05 12.09 4.43
CA LEU A 43 9.21 11.54 5.77
C LEU A 43 9.01 12.67 6.78
N GLY A 44 8.18 12.40 7.79
CA GLY A 44 8.01 13.26 8.94
C GLY A 44 9.21 13.20 9.90
N GLU A 45 8.97 13.71 11.11
CA GLU A 45 9.95 13.71 12.19
C GLU A 45 10.35 12.28 12.61
N ASP A 46 11.52 12.18 13.23
CA ASP A 46 12.10 10.94 13.74
C ASP A 46 11.39 10.53 15.05
N HIS A 47 11.31 9.22 15.31
CA HIS A 47 10.81 8.67 16.58
C HIS A 47 9.36 9.06 16.97
N VAL A 48 8.48 9.26 15.98
CA VAL A 48 7.05 9.54 16.20
C VAL A 48 6.40 8.38 16.98
N CYS A 49 5.56 8.70 17.96
CA CYS A 49 4.83 7.76 18.82
C CYS A 49 5.68 6.85 19.72
N LEU A 50 6.99 7.12 19.85
CA LEU A 50 7.88 6.21 20.57
C LEU A 50 7.58 6.14 22.07
N ASP A 51 7.06 7.21 22.67
CA ASP A 51 6.67 7.23 24.09
C ASP A 51 5.51 6.26 24.36
N GLU A 52 4.44 6.30 23.57
CA GLU A 52 3.29 5.40 23.69
C GLU A 52 3.68 3.95 23.37
N ILE A 53 4.53 3.75 22.36
CA ILE A 53 5.06 2.42 22.00
C ILE A 53 5.88 1.85 23.17
N ASN A 54 6.76 2.64 23.77
CA ASN A 54 7.59 2.22 24.89
C ASN A 54 6.77 1.94 26.15
N ALA A 55 5.73 2.72 26.42
CA ALA A 55 4.78 2.42 27.50
C ALA A 55 4.08 1.07 27.27
N ALA A 56 3.68 0.76 26.04
CA ALA A 56 3.06 -0.51 25.70
C ALA A 56 4.03 -1.69 25.80
N ARG A 57 5.30 -1.50 25.40
CA ARG A 57 6.37 -2.49 25.55
C ARG A 57 6.65 -2.78 27.01
N GLN A 58 6.80 -1.74 27.83
CA GLN A 58 7.02 -1.86 29.27
C GLN A 58 5.87 -2.62 29.94
N ALA A 59 4.61 -2.32 29.56
CA ALA A 59 3.44 -3.05 30.05
C ALA A 59 3.43 -4.53 29.65
N ALA A 60 4.13 -4.91 28.58
CA ALA A 60 4.35 -6.29 28.14
C ALA A 60 5.63 -6.91 28.73
N GLY A 61 6.34 -6.21 29.62
CA GLY A 61 7.58 -6.69 30.24
C GLY A 61 8.82 -6.58 29.34
N LEU A 62 8.76 -5.79 28.27
CA LEU A 62 9.88 -5.53 27.37
C LEU A 62 10.56 -4.21 27.71
N GLU A 63 11.86 -4.11 27.43
CA GLU A 63 12.60 -2.86 27.53
C GLU A 63 12.12 -1.84 26.49
N HIS A 64 12.34 -0.56 26.79
CA HIS A 64 12.11 0.51 25.83
C HIS A 64 13.00 0.33 24.60
N PHE A 65 12.50 0.70 23.44
CA PHE A 65 13.32 0.82 22.26
C PHE A 65 14.40 1.88 22.45
N LYS A 66 15.60 1.56 22.00
CA LYS A 66 16.66 2.55 21.81
C LYS A 66 16.31 3.48 20.66
N THR A 67 16.73 4.73 20.78
CA THR A 67 16.58 5.77 19.76
C THR A 67 17.85 5.99 18.95
N GLU A 68 18.95 5.31 19.27
CA GLU A 68 20.23 5.58 18.61
C GLU A 68 20.14 5.27 17.10
N SER A 69 20.27 6.33 16.30
CA SER A 69 20.31 6.29 14.84
C SER A 69 21.66 5.73 14.36
N GLY A 70 21.83 4.42 14.46
CA GLY A 70 22.92 3.71 13.78
C GLY A 70 22.65 3.57 12.28
N ALA A 71 23.65 3.16 11.50
CA ALA A 71 23.48 2.84 10.07
C ALA A 71 22.41 1.77 9.78
N GLU A 72 21.99 1.04 10.82
CA GLU A 72 20.98 0.00 10.81
C GLU A 72 19.54 0.53 10.78
N LEU A 73 19.29 1.79 11.20
CA LEU A 73 17.97 2.45 11.16
C LEU A 73 17.86 3.48 10.01
N ALA A 74 18.74 3.40 9.01
CA ALA A 74 18.72 4.34 7.89
C ALA A 74 17.58 4.03 6.90
N TRP A 75 16.71 5.01 6.67
CA TRP A 75 15.67 4.93 5.63
C TRP A 75 16.24 5.11 4.22
N PRO A 76 15.60 4.53 3.18
CA PRO A 76 15.95 4.84 1.80
C PRO A 76 15.77 6.34 1.50
N PRO A 77 16.63 6.94 0.67
CA PRO A 77 16.47 8.33 0.28
C PRO A 77 15.10 8.56 -0.37
N VAL A 78 14.44 9.65 0.01
CA VAL A 78 13.14 10.05 -0.56
C VAL A 78 13.30 10.81 -1.88
N THR A 79 14.44 11.48 -2.08
CA THR A 79 14.81 12.17 -3.30
C THR A 79 15.50 11.23 -4.28
N LEU A 80 15.15 11.35 -5.55
CA LEU A 80 15.81 10.66 -6.65
C LEU A 80 17.05 11.46 -7.09
N GLU A 81 18.18 10.77 -7.32
CA GLU A 81 19.31 11.36 -8.03
C GLU A 81 19.02 11.28 -9.55
N ASP A 82 19.35 12.34 -10.29
CA ASP A 82 19.29 12.51 -11.77
C ASP A 82 18.22 11.71 -12.58
N ASP A 83 17.24 12.42 -13.14
CA ASP A 83 16.27 11.98 -14.16
C ASP A 83 15.39 10.75 -13.86
N GLU A 84 15.58 10.06 -12.75
CA GLU A 84 14.66 9.02 -12.30
C GLU A 84 13.30 9.63 -11.94
N GLN A 85 12.25 9.11 -12.55
CA GLN A 85 10.86 9.50 -12.27
C GLN A 85 10.23 8.61 -11.18
N HIS A 86 10.94 7.55 -10.76
CA HIS A 86 10.42 6.48 -9.94
C HIS A 86 11.38 6.11 -8.82
N ASN A 87 10.94 6.30 -7.57
CA ASN A 87 11.66 5.83 -6.40
C ASN A 87 11.31 4.37 -6.14
N ALA A 88 12.13 3.46 -6.68
CA ALA A 88 11.88 2.02 -6.59
C ALA A 88 11.73 1.53 -5.13
N ALA A 89 12.38 2.20 -4.16
CA ALA A 89 12.21 1.93 -2.74
C ALA A 89 10.77 2.17 -2.29
N TRP A 90 10.30 3.39 -2.53
CA TRP A 90 9.04 3.87 -1.96
C TRP A 90 7.81 3.61 -2.82
N ASN A 91 7.97 3.28 -4.11
CA ASN A 91 6.86 3.06 -5.04
C ASN A 91 5.82 2.07 -4.50
N PRO A 92 6.17 0.86 -4.01
CA PRO A 92 5.14 -0.06 -3.55
C PRO A 92 4.48 0.41 -2.24
N VAL A 93 5.21 1.13 -1.38
CA VAL A 93 4.66 1.75 -0.17
C VAL A 93 3.63 2.81 -0.57
N CYS A 94 3.96 3.65 -1.54
CA CYS A 94 3.07 4.70 -2.02
C CYS A 94 1.89 4.17 -2.84
N GLU A 95 2.06 3.08 -3.59
CA GLU A 95 0.96 2.37 -4.24
C GLU A 95 -0.03 1.83 -3.22
N ALA A 96 0.44 1.21 -2.14
CA ALA A 96 -0.41 0.75 -1.04
C ALA A 96 -1.17 1.90 -0.37
N LEU A 97 -0.51 3.05 -0.20
CA LEU A 97 -1.07 4.21 0.50
C LEU A 97 -2.05 5.04 -0.32
N THR A 98 -1.86 5.09 -1.64
CA THR A 98 -2.66 5.91 -2.55
C THR A 98 -3.66 5.11 -3.39
N GLY A 99 -3.55 3.78 -3.32
CA GLY A 99 -4.52 2.83 -3.86
C GLY A 99 -5.76 2.67 -2.96
N GLU A 100 -6.83 2.12 -3.53
CA GLU A 100 -8.06 1.79 -2.78
C GLU A 100 -8.01 0.39 -2.14
N GLU A 101 -6.92 -0.38 -2.33
CA GLU A 101 -6.69 -1.67 -1.67
C GLU A 101 -5.35 -1.70 -0.94
N SER A 102 -5.36 -2.23 0.28
CA SER A 102 -4.21 -2.41 1.15
C SER A 102 -3.21 -3.41 0.55
N ALA A 103 -2.22 -2.90 -0.17
CA ALA A 103 -1.09 -3.72 -0.61
C ALA A 103 -0.11 -3.99 0.55
N ASP A 104 0.50 -5.18 0.53
CA ASP A 104 1.46 -5.66 1.53
C ASP A 104 2.75 -4.84 1.54
N VAL A 105 2.83 -3.82 2.41
CA VAL A 105 4.04 -2.99 2.60
C VAL A 105 5.25 -3.83 3.06
N ALA A 106 5.04 -4.96 3.76
CA ALA A 106 6.13 -5.87 4.13
C ALA A 106 6.80 -6.60 2.95
N LYS A 107 6.13 -6.77 1.80
CA LYS A 107 6.78 -7.39 0.63
C LYS A 107 7.72 -6.44 -0.09
N SER A 108 7.57 -5.12 0.08
CA SER A 108 8.37 -4.12 -0.61
C SER A 108 9.60 -3.65 0.16
N ALA A 109 9.57 -3.71 1.49
CA ALA A 109 10.65 -3.26 2.36
C ALA A 109 11.90 -4.16 2.34
N ASN A 110 11.86 -5.39 1.81
CA ASN A 110 13.06 -6.25 1.81
C ASN A 110 13.86 -6.24 0.50
N ALA A 111 13.38 -5.55 -0.55
CA ALA A 111 13.97 -5.67 -1.89
C ALA A 111 14.55 -4.36 -2.47
N ASN A 112 14.26 -3.19 -1.88
CA ASN A 112 14.45 -1.92 -2.57
C ASN A 112 15.15 -0.84 -1.70
N GLY A 113 16.27 -1.17 -1.06
CA GLY A 113 17.12 -0.18 -0.35
C GLY A 113 16.74 0.12 1.10
N PHE A 114 15.64 -0.45 1.60
CA PHE A 114 15.30 -0.52 3.02
C PHE A 114 16.26 -1.48 3.74
N LYS A 115 16.57 -1.17 5.00
CA LYS A 115 17.48 -2.00 5.81
C LYS A 115 16.81 -3.26 6.33
N THR A 116 17.62 -4.25 6.69
CA THR A 116 17.15 -5.46 7.36
C THR A 116 16.56 -5.10 8.72
N GLY A 117 15.33 -5.53 8.97
CA GLY A 117 14.58 -5.21 10.18
C GLY A 117 13.17 -5.74 10.08
N THR A 118 12.39 -5.61 11.15
CA THR A 118 10.96 -5.92 11.10
C THR A 118 10.17 -4.61 11.05
N TYR A 119 9.26 -4.49 10.09
CA TYR A 119 8.55 -3.24 9.83
C TYR A 119 7.11 -3.28 10.33
N ALA A 120 6.72 -2.30 11.15
CA ALA A 120 5.33 -2.04 11.46
C ALA A 120 4.75 -0.97 10.57
N TYR A 121 3.50 -1.16 10.20
CA TYR A 121 2.74 -0.27 9.33
C TYR A 121 1.33 -0.10 9.88
N ILE A 122 0.81 1.12 9.78
CA ILE A 122 -0.61 1.45 9.91
C ILE A 122 -0.92 2.65 9.01
N ALA A 123 -2.00 2.56 8.23
CA ALA A 123 -2.50 3.69 7.46
C ALA A 123 -3.10 4.75 8.39
N LEU A 124 -2.88 6.02 8.08
CA LEU A 124 -3.38 7.16 8.83
C LEU A 124 -4.37 7.96 7.99
N GLU A 125 -5.29 8.66 8.66
CA GLU A 125 -6.23 9.58 8.01
C GLU A 125 -5.58 10.92 7.64
N SER A 126 -4.44 11.27 8.26
CA SER A 126 -3.72 12.51 8.04
C SER A 126 -2.21 12.37 8.30
N ALA A 127 -1.45 13.43 8.06
CA ALA A 127 -0.02 13.49 8.39
C ALA A 127 0.26 13.53 9.91
N THR A 128 -0.78 13.68 10.75
CA THR A 128 -0.66 13.60 12.21
C THR A 128 -1.01 12.18 12.66
N ALA A 129 -0.08 11.51 13.32
CA ALA A 129 -0.31 10.19 13.89
C ALA A 129 -1.12 10.27 15.19
N ASP A 130 -2.16 9.45 15.30
CA ASP A 130 -2.76 9.11 16.59
C ASP A 130 -1.99 7.92 17.19
N CYS A 131 -1.05 8.23 18.08
CA CYS A 131 -0.15 7.24 18.66
C CYS A 131 -0.87 6.20 19.52
N ALA A 132 -1.92 6.60 20.22
CA ALA A 132 -2.73 5.67 21.01
C ALA A 132 -3.50 4.70 20.10
N ALA A 133 -4.09 5.22 19.01
CA ALA A 133 -4.75 4.37 18.02
C ALA A 133 -3.78 3.42 17.33
N ALA A 134 -2.57 3.88 16.97
CA ALA A 134 -1.53 3.04 16.38
C ALA A 134 -1.11 1.89 17.31
N VAL A 135 -0.81 2.20 18.57
CA VAL A 135 -0.47 1.19 19.59
C VAL A 135 -1.62 0.21 19.80
N SER A 136 -2.87 0.69 19.89
CA SER A 136 -4.04 -0.18 20.01
C SER A 136 -4.17 -1.12 18.80
N HIS A 137 -4.05 -0.58 17.60
CA HIS A 137 -4.14 -1.36 16.36
C HIS A 137 -3.11 -2.49 16.32
N TRP A 138 -1.86 -2.24 16.69
CA TRP A 138 -0.84 -3.30 16.71
C TRP A 138 -1.09 -4.31 17.84
N LYS A 139 -1.51 -3.85 19.01
CA LYS A 139 -1.84 -4.72 20.14
C LYS A 139 -2.99 -5.68 19.82
N ASP A 140 -4.00 -5.23 19.06
CA ASP A 140 -5.15 -6.06 18.69
C ASP A 140 -4.76 -7.31 17.89
N ALA A 141 -3.63 -7.27 17.16
CA ALA A 141 -3.11 -8.43 16.45
C ALA A 141 -2.65 -9.57 17.38
N ALA A 142 -2.44 -9.32 18.67
CA ALA A 142 -2.16 -10.41 19.63
C ALA A 142 -3.25 -11.49 19.60
N SER A 143 -4.51 -11.10 19.38
CA SER A 143 -5.65 -12.02 19.29
C SER A 143 -5.64 -12.92 18.05
N ASN A 144 -4.85 -12.60 17.02
CA ASN A 144 -4.66 -13.44 15.85
C ASN A 144 -3.77 -14.67 16.14
N PHE A 145 -3.08 -14.69 17.28
CA PHE A 145 -2.21 -15.78 17.69
C PHE A 145 -2.85 -16.59 18.82
N THR A 146 -2.98 -17.91 18.63
CA THR A 146 -3.48 -18.84 19.66
C THR A 146 -2.37 -19.37 20.57
N THR A 147 -1.12 -19.17 20.15
CA THR A 147 0.10 -19.51 20.87
C THR A 147 1.08 -18.36 20.75
N ILE A 148 2.26 -18.50 21.34
CA ILE A 148 3.38 -17.60 21.05
C ILE A 148 3.58 -17.53 19.51
N PRO A 149 3.75 -16.33 18.92
CA PRO A 149 3.93 -16.18 17.48
C PRO A 149 5.07 -17.07 16.95
N PRO A 150 4.82 -17.89 15.91
CA PRO A 150 5.82 -18.82 15.37
C PRO A 150 6.86 -18.13 14.47
N ALA A 151 7.89 -18.85 14.04
CA ALA A 151 8.81 -18.37 13.00
C ALA A 151 8.09 -18.12 11.66
N LYS A 152 8.58 -17.18 10.84
CA LYS A 152 8.05 -16.89 9.50
C LYS A 152 8.64 -17.83 8.44
N ASN A 153 8.33 -19.12 8.56
CA ASN A 153 8.71 -20.10 7.55
C ASN A 153 7.69 -20.14 6.39
N ASN A 154 8.04 -20.85 5.30
CA ASN A 154 7.21 -20.95 4.09
C ASN A 154 5.81 -21.56 4.29
N GLN A 155 5.50 -22.10 5.46
CA GLN A 155 4.21 -22.71 5.78
C GLN A 155 3.32 -21.79 6.65
N THR A 156 3.84 -20.63 7.07
CA THR A 156 3.18 -19.77 8.04
C THR A 156 2.46 -18.60 7.37
N THR A 157 1.16 -18.78 7.10
CA THR A 157 0.29 -17.75 6.50
C THR A 157 -0.17 -16.67 7.49
N LEU A 158 0.11 -16.84 8.80
CA LEU A 158 -0.21 -15.84 9.81
C LEU A 158 0.40 -14.47 9.49
N TYR A 159 1.56 -14.45 8.84
CA TYR A 159 2.27 -13.23 8.49
C TYR A 159 1.90 -12.67 7.11
N ASP A 160 0.91 -13.24 6.43
CA ASP A 160 0.28 -12.59 5.27
C ASP A 160 -0.54 -11.37 5.70
N LYS A 161 -0.90 -11.29 6.99
CA LYS A 161 -1.51 -10.11 7.59
C LYS A 161 -0.42 -9.14 8.05
N GLN A 162 -0.32 -7.97 7.42
CA GLN A 162 0.61 -6.92 7.83
C GLN A 162 0.51 -6.57 9.32
N GLN A 163 -0.70 -6.55 9.89
CA GLN A 163 -0.93 -6.28 11.32
C GLN A 163 -0.18 -7.27 12.23
N ASN A 164 -0.05 -8.53 11.83
CA ASN A 164 0.68 -9.56 12.58
C ASN A 164 2.19 -9.34 12.52
N ILE A 165 2.71 -8.88 11.39
CA ILE A 165 4.12 -8.46 11.26
C ILE A 165 4.36 -7.23 12.14
N SER A 166 3.45 -6.24 12.08
CA SER A 166 3.52 -5.02 12.89
C SER A 166 3.53 -5.32 14.40
N PHE A 167 2.74 -6.29 14.86
CA PHE A 167 2.78 -6.74 16.25
C PHE A 167 4.17 -7.25 16.64
N VAL A 168 4.78 -8.12 15.83
CA VAL A 168 6.14 -8.65 16.11
C VAL A 168 7.18 -7.52 16.09
N ALA A 169 7.07 -6.57 15.16
CA ALA A 169 7.97 -5.42 15.08
C ALA A 169 7.91 -4.56 16.35
N MET A 170 6.71 -4.20 16.81
CA MET A 170 6.52 -3.28 17.96
C MET A 170 6.83 -3.93 19.30
N TYR A 171 6.58 -5.23 19.41
CA TYR A 171 6.95 -6.02 20.57
C TYR A 171 8.25 -6.80 20.34
N ASN A 172 9.16 -6.30 19.51
CA ASN A 172 10.45 -6.94 19.25
C ASN A 172 11.15 -7.28 20.59
N PRO A 173 11.34 -8.58 20.89
CA PRO A 173 11.81 -9.04 22.20
C PRO A 173 13.34 -9.21 22.25
N LEU A 174 14.05 -8.89 21.17
CA LEU A 174 15.50 -8.99 21.12
C LEU A 174 16.12 -7.94 22.04
N GLU A 175 17.27 -8.30 22.62
CA GLU A 175 18.05 -7.39 23.43
C GLU A 175 18.49 -6.18 22.60
N ASP A 176 18.61 -5.03 23.25
CA ASP A 176 19.05 -3.78 22.63
C ASP A 176 18.19 -3.32 21.44
N ALA A 177 16.93 -3.78 21.35
CA ALA A 177 16.06 -3.43 20.24
C ALA A 177 15.91 -1.92 20.10
N ALA A 178 15.93 -1.44 18.87
CA ALA A 178 15.81 -0.04 18.51
C ALA A 178 14.66 0.17 17.52
N ALA A 179 14.12 1.38 17.49
CA ALA A 179 13.05 1.74 16.57
C ALA A 179 13.20 3.17 16.06
N ASP A 180 12.97 3.34 14.76
CA ASP A 180 12.67 4.63 14.16
C ASP A 180 11.27 4.54 13.54
N CYS A 181 10.40 5.45 13.96
CA CYS A 181 9.01 5.53 13.54
C CYS A 181 8.78 6.89 12.91
N ARG A 182 8.27 6.91 11.68
CA ARG A 182 8.04 8.15 10.94
C ARG A 182 6.69 8.12 10.27
N VAL A 183 6.07 9.29 10.18
CA VAL A 183 4.93 9.46 9.28
C VAL A 183 5.43 9.54 7.85
N VAL A 184 4.98 8.63 6.99
CA VAL A 184 5.23 8.63 5.55
C VAL A 184 4.04 9.26 4.87
N THR A 185 4.29 10.27 4.04
CA THR A 185 3.29 10.87 3.16
C THR A 185 3.64 10.56 1.71
N CYS A 186 2.70 9.94 0.99
CA CYS A 186 2.83 9.66 -0.43
C CYS A 186 1.77 10.46 -1.19
N THR A 187 2.20 11.25 -2.16
CA THR A 187 1.31 11.97 -3.08
C THR A 187 1.48 11.44 -4.49
N ARG A 188 0.41 10.94 -5.08
CA ARG A 188 0.39 10.51 -6.48
C ARG A 188 0.31 11.73 -7.40
N SER A 189 1.25 11.83 -8.34
CA SER A 189 1.22 12.88 -9.37
C SER A 189 0.00 12.71 -10.29
N ALA A 190 -0.61 13.81 -10.71
CA ALA A 190 -1.66 13.78 -11.73
C ALA A 190 -1.09 13.27 -13.05
N ALA A 191 -1.85 12.42 -13.76
CA ALA A 191 -1.47 12.00 -15.10
C ALA A 191 -1.50 13.22 -16.04
N THR A 192 -0.37 13.53 -16.68
CA THR A 192 -0.30 14.61 -17.67
C THR A 192 -1.20 14.24 -18.85
N GLN A 193 -2.35 14.90 -18.99
CA GLN A 193 -3.16 14.77 -20.20
C GLN A 193 -2.39 15.43 -21.35
N SER A 194 -2.14 14.67 -22.42
CA SER A 194 -1.56 15.22 -23.65
C SER A 194 -2.52 16.28 -24.23
N PRO A 195 -2.05 17.49 -24.59
CA PRO A 195 -2.91 18.51 -25.16
C PRO A 195 -3.27 18.13 -26.60
N GLY A 196 -4.33 17.34 -26.76
CA GLY A 196 -4.74 16.83 -28.07
C GLY A 196 -6.19 16.37 -28.12
N VAL A 197 -7.01 17.18 -28.78
CA VAL A 197 -8.35 16.90 -29.32
C VAL A 197 -9.50 16.97 -28.32
N GLY A 198 -10.30 18.03 -28.47
CA GLY A 198 -11.48 18.32 -27.67
C GLY A 198 -12.57 17.25 -27.76
N GLY A 199 -13.13 16.92 -26.60
CA GLY A 199 -14.33 16.14 -26.41
C GLY A 199 -14.92 16.47 -25.04
N VAL A 200 -16.16 16.94 -25.02
CA VAL A 200 -16.92 17.30 -23.82
C VAL A 200 -17.10 16.07 -22.91
N GLY A 201 -16.76 16.21 -21.62
CA GLY A 201 -17.07 15.24 -20.57
C GLY A 201 -15.87 14.49 -19.99
N ALA A 202 -14.96 15.19 -19.30
CA ALA A 202 -14.03 14.54 -18.37
C ALA A 202 -14.50 14.83 -16.94
N LEU A 203 -15.29 13.90 -16.38
CA LEU A 203 -15.47 13.83 -14.92
C LEU A 203 -14.08 13.60 -14.31
N SER A 204 -13.75 14.43 -13.32
CA SER A 204 -12.49 14.53 -12.59
C SER A 204 -11.73 13.21 -12.42
N ALA A 205 -10.83 12.91 -13.35
CA ALA A 205 -9.86 11.84 -13.21
C ALA A 205 -8.52 12.45 -12.79
N GLY A 206 -8.26 12.46 -11.47
CA GLY A 206 -6.94 12.71 -10.91
C GLY A 206 -6.76 14.02 -10.14
N GLU A 207 -7.58 14.27 -9.12
CA GLU A 207 -7.06 15.02 -7.96
C GLU A 207 -5.99 14.14 -7.28
N GLY A 208 -4.83 14.72 -6.96
CA GLY A 208 -3.67 13.98 -6.43
C GLY A 208 -4.02 13.24 -5.14
N LYS A 209 -4.23 11.92 -5.24
CA LYS A 209 -4.47 11.06 -4.09
C LYS A 209 -3.25 11.12 -3.17
N THR A 210 -3.47 11.53 -1.93
CA THR A 210 -2.45 11.56 -0.89
C THR A 210 -2.80 10.52 0.16
N GLY A 211 -1.83 9.67 0.50
CA GLY A 211 -1.94 8.67 1.55
C GLY A 211 -0.90 8.91 2.64
N TYR A 212 -1.26 8.52 3.86
CA TYR A 212 -0.43 8.68 5.05
C TYR A 212 -0.30 7.35 5.78
N ALA A 213 0.87 7.06 6.35
CA ALA A 213 1.06 5.96 7.28
C ALA A 213 2.05 6.30 8.37
N LEU A 214 1.89 5.67 9.52
CA LEU A 214 2.98 5.52 10.47
C LEU A 214 3.74 4.24 10.10
N LEU A 215 4.99 4.41 9.70
CA LEU A 215 5.90 3.33 9.35
C LEU A 215 7.02 3.30 10.39
N CYS A 216 7.22 2.13 11.00
CA CYS A 216 8.28 1.93 11.98
C CYS A 216 9.21 0.83 11.52
N MET A 217 10.51 1.11 11.51
CA MET A 217 11.56 0.12 11.36
C MET A 217 12.03 -0.29 12.75
N THR A 218 12.08 -1.59 13.04
CA THR A 218 12.71 -2.09 14.26
C THR A 218 13.86 -3.04 13.97
N THR A 219 14.93 -2.89 14.75
CA THR A 219 16.15 -3.70 14.66
C THR A 219 16.51 -4.24 16.05
N PRO A 220 17.19 -5.39 16.14
CA PRO A 220 17.47 -6.34 15.05
C PRO A 220 16.20 -6.99 14.47
N GLU A 221 16.29 -7.67 13.33
CA GLU A 221 15.13 -8.35 12.72
C GLU A 221 14.61 -9.49 13.63
N ALA A 222 13.41 -9.30 14.19
CA ALA A 222 12.79 -10.27 15.09
C ALA A 222 12.05 -11.39 14.34
N LEU A 223 11.51 -11.09 13.16
CA LEU A 223 10.66 -12.02 12.42
C LEU A 223 11.44 -12.75 11.31
N THR A 224 12.11 -13.83 11.67
CA THR A 224 12.91 -14.64 10.73
C THR A 224 12.29 -16.01 10.44
N ALA A 225 12.85 -16.76 9.49
CA ALA A 225 12.36 -18.10 9.13
C ALA A 225 12.83 -19.20 10.09
N GLU A 226 13.89 -18.93 10.86
CA GLU A 226 14.64 -19.92 11.64
C GLU A 226 14.13 -20.07 13.07
N ALA A 227 13.67 -18.97 13.69
CA ALA A 227 13.31 -18.94 15.10
C ALA A 227 12.01 -18.18 15.36
N ALA A 228 11.25 -18.65 16.35
CA ALA A 228 10.14 -17.87 16.87
C ALA A 228 10.66 -16.57 17.51
N PRO A 229 9.99 -15.42 17.24
CA PRO A 229 10.42 -14.13 17.75
C PRO A 229 10.46 -14.09 19.27
N PHE A 230 9.45 -14.63 19.94
CA PHE A 230 9.34 -14.64 21.41
C PHE A 230 9.74 -15.99 22.00
N LYS A 231 10.17 -16.00 23.26
CA LYS A 231 10.57 -17.18 24.04
C LYS A 231 9.61 -17.44 25.19
#